data_AF-A0A5N5L9L3-F1
#
_entry.id   AF-A0A5N5L9L3-F1
#
_cell.length_a   1.000
_cell.length_b   1.000
_cell.length_c   1.000
_cell.angle_alpha   90.00
_cell.angle_beta   90.00
_cell.angle_gamma   90.00
#
_symmetry.space_group_name_H-M   'P 1'
#
loop_
_entity.id
_entity.type
_entity.pdbx_description
1 polymer ?
#
loop_
_entity_poly.entity_id
_entity_poly.type
_entity_poly.pdbx_seq_one_letter_code
_entity_poly.pdbx_strand_id
1 'polypeptide(L)'
;MNARDGFENPVGVNAKEQLAASPEAGFVVEGMSAGANFAGVIAYTAWDAGMSPPITGLFLSIPVALMPQAYHLVTPEWREQLLSLEQNAENPLLTKTSLSQIENELDGCASSLSLRSSPLAGC
;
A
#
# COMPACT_ATOMS: atom_id res chain seq x y z
N MET A 1 -15.86 14.42 -1.18
CA MET A 1 -16.16 13.10 -0.59
C MET A 1 -15.29 12.99 0.65
N ASN A 2 -15.87 12.92 1.85
CA ASN A 2 -15.08 12.69 3.05
C ASN A 2 -14.68 11.21 3.05
N ALA A 3 -13.43 10.88 3.37
CA ALA A 3 -12.89 9.51 3.41
C ALA A 3 -13.60 8.57 4.44
N ARG A 4 -14.65 9.05 5.10
CA ARG A 4 -15.43 8.34 6.12
C ARG A 4 -16.49 7.40 5.55
N ASP A 5 -16.93 7.60 4.32
CA ASP A 5 -18.00 6.80 3.73
C ASP A 5 -17.40 5.81 2.71
N GLY A 6 -17.19 4.54 3.12
CA GLY A 6 -16.92 3.45 2.16
C GLY A 6 -15.85 2.42 2.51
N PHE A 7 -15.22 2.44 3.68
CA PHE A 7 -14.31 1.36 4.07
C PHE A 7 -15.11 0.16 4.61
N GLU A 8 -15.26 -0.89 3.80
CA GLU A 8 -15.91 -2.13 4.20
C GLU A 8 -14.93 -3.06 4.95
N ASN A 9 -15.39 -3.65 6.06
CA ASN A 9 -14.61 -4.60 6.86
C ASN A 9 -15.25 -5.99 6.89
N PRO A 10 -15.40 -6.67 5.73
CA PRO A 10 -16.08 -7.96 5.67
C PRO A 10 -15.38 -9.04 6.51
N VAL A 11 -14.05 -8.98 6.64
CA VAL A 11 -13.30 -9.91 7.48
C VAL A 11 -13.67 -9.71 8.95
N GLY A 12 -13.64 -8.47 9.45
CA GLY A 12 -13.96 -8.19 10.85
C GLY A 12 -15.40 -8.53 11.21
N VAL A 13 -16.38 -8.24 10.35
CA VAL A 13 -17.79 -8.56 10.64
C VAL A 13 -18.13 -10.05 10.51
N ASN A 14 -17.41 -10.84 9.71
CA ASN A 14 -17.73 -12.25 9.49
C ASN A 14 -16.77 -13.21 10.23
N ALA A 15 -15.78 -12.69 10.95
CA ALA A 15 -14.71 -13.48 11.54
C ALA A 15 -15.21 -14.58 12.48
N LYS A 16 -16.21 -14.29 13.31
CA LYS A 16 -16.71 -15.25 14.30
C LYS A 16 -17.48 -16.39 13.64
N GLU A 17 -18.42 -16.07 12.76
CA GLU A 17 -19.33 -17.03 12.15
C GLU A 17 -18.67 -17.84 11.03
N GLN A 18 -17.74 -17.23 10.28
CA GLN A 18 -17.15 -17.87 9.09
C GLN A 18 -15.72 -18.38 9.31
N LEU A 19 -14.96 -17.76 10.23
CA LEU A 19 -13.52 -18.02 10.38
C LEU A 19 -13.13 -18.54 11.78
N ALA A 20 -14.09 -18.68 12.70
CA ALA A 20 -13.85 -19.03 14.11
C ALA A 20 -12.79 -18.12 14.77
N ALA A 21 -12.79 -16.83 14.42
CA ALA A 21 -11.86 -15.82 14.92
C ALA A 21 -12.60 -14.67 15.62
N SER A 22 -11.92 -13.98 16.54
CA SER A 22 -12.43 -12.75 17.18
C SER A 22 -11.43 -11.62 16.94
N PRO A 23 -11.76 -10.66 16.07
CA PRO A 23 -10.89 -9.50 15.87
C PRO A 23 -10.83 -8.59 17.10
N GLU A 24 -11.79 -8.69 18.04
CA GLU A 24 -11.74 -8.00 19.34
C GLU A 24 -10.64 -8.55 20.26
N ALA A 25 -10.29 -9.83 20.11
CA ALA A 25 -9.14 -10.42 20.80
C ALA A 25 -7.80 -9.97 20.18
N GLY A 26 -7.84 -9.48 18.94
CA GLY A 26 -6.71 -8.95 18.19
C GLY A 26 -6.98 -9.03 16.69
N PHE A 27 -6.75 -7.92 15.99
CA PHE A 27 -6.90 -7.83 14.54
C PHE A 27 -5.61 -7.29 13.91
N VAL A 28 -4.77 -8.19 13.41
CA VAL A 28 -3.48 -7.85 12.80
C VAL A 28 -3.60 -7.84 11.29
N VAL A 29 -3.07 -6.81 10.64
CA VAL A 29 -2.89 -6.78 9.20
C VAL A 29 -1.41 -6.91 8.88
N GLU A 30 -1.10 -7.83 7.98
CA GLU A 30 0.26 -8.15 7.55
C GLU A 30 0.43 -7.95 6.05
N GLY A 31 1.63 -7.58 5.64
CA GLY A 31 2.06 -7.73 4.26
C GLY A 31 3.58 -7.85 4.12
N MET A 32 4.00 -8.31 2.95
CA MET A 32 5.40 -8.38 2.54
C MET A 32 5.59 -7.66 1.20
N SER A 33 6.67 -6.89 1.05
CA SER A 33 7.01 -6.19 -0.19
C SER A 33 5.88 -5.25 -0.64
N ALA A 34 5.36 -5.40 -1.87
CA ALA A 34 4.18 -4.67 -2.34
C ALA A 34 2.95 -4.88 -1.44
N GLY A 35 2.79 -6.08 -0.87
CA GLY A 35 1.71 -6.35 0.09
C GLY A 35 1.86 -5.56 1.38
N ALA A 36 3.09 -5.26 1.81
CA ALA A 36 3.33 -4.43 3.00
C ALA A 36 3.00 -2.95 2.74
N ASN A 37 3.17 -2.46 1.50
CA ASN A 37 2.65 -1.15 1.11
C ASN A 37 1.12 -1.13 1.25
N PHE A 38 0.42 -2.10 0.68
CA PHE A 38 -1.04 -2.19 0.78
C PHE A 38 -1.52 -2.35 2.21
N ALA A 39 -0.87 -3.17 3.03
CA ALA A 39 -1.17 -3.32 4.45
C ALA A 39 -1.10 -1.97 5.19
N GLY A 40 -0.07 -1.16 4.90
CA GLY A 40 0.05 0.20 5.43
C GLY A 40 -1.09 1.12 5.00
N VAL A 41 -1.44 1.13 3.71
CA VAL A 41 -2.55 1.94 3.17
C VAL A 41 -3.90 1.50 3.74
N ILE A 42 -4.15 0.19 3.83
CA ILE A 42 -5.35 -0.38 4.45
C ILE A 42 -5.45 0.07 5.90
N ALA A 43 -4.36 -0.03 6.66
CA ALA A 43 -4.35 0.37 8.06
C ALA A 43 -4.65 1.86 8.25
N TYR A 44 -4.01 2.70 7.43
CA TYR A 44 -4.24 4.14 7.47
C TYR A 44 -5.70 4.49 7.13
N THR A 45 -6.24 3.88 6.07
CA THR A 45 -7.61 4.12 5.61
C THR A 45 -8.65 3.60 6.60
N ALA A 46 -8.44 2.40 7.14
CA ALA A 46 -9.32 1.81 8.16
C ALA A 46 -9.34 2.65 9.45
N TRP A 47 -8.18 3.20 9.83
CA TRP A 47 -8.08 4.09 10.99
C TRP A 47 -8.82 5.41 10.76
N ASP A 48 -8.62 6.07 9.61
CA ASP A 48 -9.30 7.33 9.30
C ASP A 48 -10.83 7.15 9.18
N ALA A 49 -11.27 6.01 8.64
CA ALA A 49 -12.67 5.62 8.56
C ALA A 49 -13.29 5.23 9.92
N GLY A 50 -12.48 5.09 10.98
CA GLY A 50 -12.97 4.66 12.30
C GLY A 50 -13.49 3.23 12.33
N MET A 51 -12.84 2.33 11.58
CA MET A 51 -13.25 0.94 11.47
C MET A 51 -13.39 0.25 12.84
N SER A 52 -14.49 -0.51 13.01
CA SER A 52 -14.72 -1.36 14.18
C SER A 52 -14.93 -2.82 13.74
N PRO A 53 -14.33 -3.80 14.43
CA PRO A 53 -13.27 -3.65 15.44
C PRO A 53 -11.99 -3.05 14.83
N PRO A 54 -11.18 -2.28 15.60
CA PRO A 54 -10.00 -1.60 15.07
C PRO A 54 -8.87 -2.59 14.76
N ILE A 55 -8.02 -2.25 13.79
CA ILE A 55 -6.74 -2.94 13.60
C ILE A 55 -5.88 -2.68 14.85
N THR A 56 -5.43 -3.75 15.49
CA THR A 56 -4.65 -3.70 16.74
C THR A 56 -3.16 -3.90 16.53
N GLY A 57 -2.72 -4.26 15.32
CA GLY A 57 -1.31 -4.46 15.01
C GLY A 57 -1.02 -4.49 13.51
N LEU A 58 0.21 -4.14 13.16
CA LEU A 58 0.73 -4.21 11.79
C LEU A 58 2.04 -4.96 11.76
N PHE A 59 2.17 -5.86 10.79
CA PHE A 59 3.43 -6.48 10.43
C PHE A 59 3.77 -6.13 8.98
N LEU A 60 4.73 -5.21 8.80
CA LEU A 60 5.12 -4.70 7.48
C LEU A 60 6.53 -5.19 7.17
N SER A 61 6.64 -6.26 6.38
CA SER A 61 7.92 -6.82 5.98
C SER A 61 8.41 -6.18 4.68
N ILE A 62 9.60 -5.58 4.71
CA ILE A 62 10.28 -4.96 3.55
C ILE A 62 9.36 -4.10 2.65
N PRO A 63 8.61 -3.13 3.20
CA PRO A 63 7.65 -2.36 2.43
C PRO A 63 8.31 -1.45 1.41
N VAL A 64 7.68 -1.31 0.25
CA VAL A 64 7.90 -0.17 -0.64
C VAL A 64 7.06 0.99 -0.13
N ALA A 65 7.56 1.73 0.86
CA ALA A 65 6.77 2.78 1.54
C ALA A 65 6.76 4.13 0.79
N LEU A 66 7.82 4.42 0.03
CA LEU A 66 7.98 5.67 -0.70
C LEU A 66 8.74 5.43 -2.00
N MET A 67 8.17 5.89 -3.11
CA MET A 67 8.76 5.78 -4.43
C MET A 67 9.77 6.91 -4.71
N PRO A 68 10.84 6.68 -5.50
CA PRO A 68 11.86 7.70 -5.80
C PRO A 68 11.28 9.01 -6.35
N GLN A 69 10.23 8.93 -7.16
CA GLN A 69 9.53 10.05 -7.76
C GLN A 69 8.96 11.00 -6.69
N ALA A 70 8.66 10.49 -5.49
CA ALA A 70 8.13 11.25 -4.36
C ALA A 70 9.21 11.75 -3.38
N TYR A 71 10.50 11.47 -3.59
CA TYR A 71 11.57 11.88 -2.66
C TYR A 71 11.67 13.41 -2.50
N HIS A 72 11.21 14.16 -3.51
CA HIS A 72 11.15 15.61 -3.45
C HIS A 72 10.16 16.15 -2.40
N LEU A 73 9.20 15.33 -1.95
CA LEU A 73 8.24 15.66 -0.88
C LEU A 73 8.82 15.46 0.52
N VAL A 74 9.95 14.76 0.63
CA VAL A 74 10.63 14.50 1.90
C VAL A 74 11.57 15.65 2.25
N THR A 75 11.69 15.99 3.53
CA THR A 75 12.64 17.00 4.01
C THR A 75 14.09 16.62 3.65
N PRO A 76 15.00 17.59 3.47
CA PRO A 76 16.39 17.30 3.09
C PRO A 76 17.07 16.28 4.02
N GLU A 77 16.91 16.43 5.34
CA GLU A 77 17.48 15.54 6.36
C GLU A 77 17.12 14.06 6.17
N TRP A 78 15.86 13.76 5.81
CA TRP A 78 15.41 12.39 5.58
C TRP A 78 15.72 11.92 4.15
N ARG A 79 15.68 12.82 3.17
CA ARG A 79 16.01 12.50 1.78
C ARG A 79 17.44 12.02 1.63
N GLU A 80 18.38 12.65 2.33
CA GLU A 80 19.80 12.26 2.34
C GLU A 80 20.04 10.86 2.92
N GLN A 81 19.07 10.29 3.65
CA GLN A 81 19.14 8.93 4.20
C GLN A 81 18.56 7.85 3.26
N LEU A 82 17.89 8.23 2.17
CA LEU A 82 17.28 7.31 1.21
C LEU A 82 18.32 6.74 0.22
N LEU A 83 19.32 6.04 0.75
CA LEU A 83 20.52 5.61 0.02
C LEU A 83 20.43 4.18 -0.55
N SER A 84 19.50 3.37 -0.05
CA SER A 84 19.48 1.92 -0.29
C SER A 84 19.32 1.54 -1.76
N LEU A 85 18.60 2.34 -2.55
CA LEU A 85 18.43 2.12 -3.99
C LEU A 85 19.73 2.30 -4.78
N GLU A 86 20.61 3.19 -4.33
CA GLU A 86 21.92 3.38 -4.96
C GLU A 86 22.95 2.40 -4.41
N GLN A 87 22.99 2.23 -3.09
CA GLN A 87 23.95 1.35 -2.42
C GLN A 87 23.74 -0.14 -2.77
N ASN A 88 22.50 -0.55 -3.01
CA ASN A 88 22.15 -1.93 -3.34
C ASN A 88 21.64 -2.07 -4.77
N ALA A 89 22.05 -1.17 -5.68
CA ALA A 89 21.53 -1.14 -7.05
C ALA A 89 21.66 -2.48 -7.78
N GLU A 90 22.71 -3.25 -7.47
CA GLU A 90 23.01 -4.56 -8.06
C GLU A 90 22.68 -5.75 -7.14
N ASN A 91 21.75 -5.58 -6.20
CA ASN A 91 21.31 -6.68 -5.35
C ASN A 91 20.78 -7.84 -6.24
N PRO A 92 21.27 -9.08 -6.05
CA PRO A 92 20.97 -10.19 -6.96
C PRO A 92 19.50 -10.63 -6.96
N LEU A 93 18.73 -10.27 -5.93
CA LEU A 93 17.30 -10.58 -5.85
C LEU A 93 16.43 -9.48 -6.47
N LEU A 94 16.79 -8.21 -6.25
CA LEU A 94 16.02 -7.05 -6.72
C LEU A 94 16.97 -5.91 -7.04
N THR A 95 17.27 -5.72 -8.33
CA THR A 95 18.13 -4.63 -8.79
C THR A 95 17.33 -3.34 -8.92
N LYS A 96 18.02 -2.20 -8.94
CA LYS A 96 17.42 -0.90 -9.25
C LYS A 96 16.74 -0.90 -10.62
N THR A 97 17.35 -1.58 -11.60
CA THR A 97 16.81 -1.73 -12.95
C THR A 97 15.51 -2.53 -12.94
N SER A 98 15.47 -3.69 -12.28
CA SER A 98 14.24 -4.49 -12.24
C SER A 98 13.13 -3.80 -11.46
N LEU A 99 13.45 -3.07 -10.39
CA LEU A 99 12.49 -2.25 -9.67
C LEU A 99 11.92 -1.15 -10.57
N SER A 100 12.76 -0.41 -11.29
CA SER A 100 12.33 0.63 -12.24
C SER A 100 11.45 0.07 -13.38
N GLN A 101 11.71 -1.16 -13.82
CA GLN A 101 10.88 -1.81 -14.84
C GLN A 101 9.48 -2.14 -14.32
N ILE A 102 9.38 -2.68 -13.09
CA ILE A 102 8.10 -2.93 -12.42
C ILE A 102 7.31 -1.63 -12.28
N GLU A 103 7.97 -0.55 -11.85
CA GLU A 103 7.37 0.78 -11.73
C GLU A 103 6.78 1.26 -13.05
N ASN A 104 7.56 1.23 -14.13
CA ASN A 104 7.12 1.70 -15.44
C ASN A 104 5.94 0.88 -16.00
N GLU A 105 5.90 -0.44 -15.73
CA GLU A 105 4.79 -1.29 -16.14
C GLU A 105 3.51 -0.96 -15.35
N LEU A 106 3.65 -0.67 -14.06
CA LEU A 106 2.54 -0.19 -13.21
C LEU A 106 2.04 1.18 -13.65
N ASP A 107 2.92 2.11 -14.03
CA ASP A 107 2.56 3.44 -14.54
C ASP A 107 1.86 3.36 -15.91
N GLY A 108 2.26 2.41 -16.76
CA GLY A 108 1.54 2.08 -17.99
C GLY A 108 0.11 1.61 -17.70
N CYS A 109 -0.07 0.82 -16.63
CA CYS A 109 -1.38 0.36 -16.18
C CYS A 109 -2.23 1.53 -15.63
N ALA A 110 -1.66 2.43 -14.82
CA ALA A 110 -2.33 3.64 -14.33
C ALA A 110 -2.76 4.58 -15.48
N SER A 111 -1.91 4.74 -16.49
CA SER A 111 -2.22 5.50 -17.71
C SER A 111 -3.38 4.85 -18.50
N SER A 112 -3.44 3.53 -18.56
CA SER A 112 -4.52 2.78 -19.20
C SER A 112 -5.86 2.84 -18.44
N LEU A 113 -5.82 2.95 -17.11
CA LEU A 113 -6.99 3.14 -16.24
C LEU A 113 -7.54 4.58 -16.30
N SER A 114 -6.66 5.58 -16.44
CA SER A 114 -7.03 6.97 -16.70
C SER A 114 -7.79 7.12 -18.04
N LEU A 115 -7.37 6.38 -19.07
CA LEU A 115 -8.09 6.34 -20.36
C LEU A 115 -9.47 5.67 -20.28
N ARG A 116 -9.69 4.74 -19.34
CA ARG A 116 -10.99 4.08 -19.13
C ARG A 116 -11.98 4.87 -18.26
N SER A 117 -11.52 5.87 -17.53
CA SER A 117 -12.37 6.74 -16.69
C SER A 117 -12.78 8.05 -17.38
N SER A 118 -12.35 8.27 -18.63
CA SER A 118 -12.78 9.40 -19.44
C SER A 118 -14.15 9.11 -20.10
N PRO A 119 -15.21 9.91 -19.88
CA PRO A 119 -16.55 9.68 -20.45
C PRO A 119 -16.64 9.83 -21.98
N LEU A 120 -15.51 9.95 -22.68
CA LEU A 120 -15.45 10.30 -24.10
C LEU A 120 -14.76 9.25 -24.97
N ALA A 121 -14.51 8.03 -24.47
CA ALA A 121 -14.14 6.91 -25.33
C ALA A 121 -15.39 6.23 -25.90
N GLY A 122 -16.13 6.97 -26.73
CA GLY A 122 -17.22 6.47 -27.56
C GLY A 122 -16.82 6.51 -29.04
N CYS A 123 -16.64 5.33 -29.62
CA CYS A 123 -17.20 5.03 -30.93
C CYS A 123 -18.45 4.18 -30.68
#